data_AF-A0A7V9HSP7-F1
#
_entry.id   AF-A0A7V9HSP7-F1
#
_cell.length_a   1.000
_cell.length_b   1.000
_cell.length_c   1.000
_cell.angle_alpha   90.00
_cell.angle_beta   90.00
_cell.angle_gamma   90.00
#
_symmetry.space_group_name_H-M   'P 1'
#
loop_
_entity.id
_entity.type
_entity.pdbx_description
1 polymer ?
#
loop_
_entity_poly.entity_id
_entity_poly.type
_entity_poly.pdbx_seq_one_letter_code
_entity_poly.pdbx_strand_id
1 'polypeptide(L)'
;MHNPFFLMIPHWALLPMVALATLATVIASQAVISGAFSVTQQAARLGYVPRLRVIHTSTEERGQIYTPFVNWVLLAAVVALVIGFRSSARLAAAYGLADIGTIAVSTLLFFALMWARGQWPRWRILIVGALFLTLVLAFVVANTVKIAEGGWLPVTIAIVLFSLLTTWRRGRQLRDERRSELEGDLKEFVVGLRDGASTVQRVPGCAVFLSRGEGRAPLAMRANVEHNHALHESTVLLTLETTSSPRSDPDERISVADLGFSDDGISHVTARLGYL
;
A
#
# COMPACT_ATOMS: atom_id res chain seq x y z
N MET A 1 31.35 30.64 3.20
CA MET A 1 30.50 30.12 2.11
C MET A 1 31.34 30.04 0.83
N HIS A 2 32.19 29.03 0.71
CA HIS A 2 32.93 28.75 -0.53
C HIS A 2 32.64 27.29 -0.88
N ASN A 3 31.73 27.06 -1.84
CA ASN A 3 31.45 25.71 -2.32
C ASN A 3 32.49 25.40 -3.43
N PRO A 4 33.41 24.45 -3.19
CA PRO A 4 34.52 24.16 -4.11
C PRO A 4 34.06 23.90 -5.54
N PHE A 5 32.86 23.33 -5.70
CA PHE A 5 32.26 23.02 -7.00
C PHE A 5 32.11 24.27 -7.88
N PHE A 6 31.63 25.39 -7.34
CA PHE A 6 31.45 26.62 -8.13
C PHE A 6 32.77 27.34 -8.37
N LEU A 7 33.78 27.13 -7.53
CA LEU A 7 35.11 27.73 -7.72
C LEU A 7 35.91 27.05 -8.84
N MET A 8 35.56 25.81 -9.20
CA MET A 8 36.19 25.07 -10.30
C MET A 8 35.67 25.46 -11.69
N ILE A 9 34.66 26.33 -11.76
CA ILE A 9 33.95 26.66 -13.00
C ILE A 9 34.42 28.04 -13.50
N PRO A 10 34.77 28.18 -14.79
CA PRO A 10 35.15 29.47 -15.34
C PRO A 10 33.99 30.48 -15.22
N HIS A 11 34.30 31.74 -14.94
CA HIS A 11 33.33 32.78 -14.57
C HIS A 11 32.14 32.92 -15.55
N TRP A 12 32.37 32.75 -16.85
CA TRP A 12 31.32 32.82 -17.87
C TRP A 12 30.32 31.65 -17.81
N ALA A 13 30.74 30.48 -17.30
CA ALA A 13 29.93 29.27 -17.22
C ALA A 13 29.19 29.11 -15.88
N LEU A 14 29.42 30.00 -14.91
CA LEU A 14 28.77 29.96 -13.59
C LEU A 14 27.25 30.08 -13.70
N LEU A 15 26.73 31.08 -14.42
CA LEU A 15 25.29 31.29 -14.58
C LEU A 15 24.59 30.11 -15.28
N PRO A 16 25.10 29.60 -16.42
CA PRO A 16 24.58 28.37 -17.02
C PRO A 16 24.60 27.16 -16.08
N MET A 17 25.69 26.96 -15.31
CA MET A 17 25.78 25.85 -14.37
C MET A 17 24.74 25.97 -13.25
N VAL A 18 24.51 27.18 -12.71
CA VAL A 18 23.47 27.39 -11.68
C VAL A 18 22.11 27.04 -12.24
N ALA A 19 21.76 27.49 -13.46
CA ALA A 19 20.51 27.15 -14.11
C ALA A 19 20.35 25.63 -14.30
N LEU A 20 21.40 24.95 -14.76
CA LEU A 20 21.40 23.50 -14.95
C LEU A 20 21.25 22.75 -13.61
N ALA A 21 21.94 23.20 -12.56
CA ALA A 21 21.83 22.62 -11.22
C ALA A 21 20.42 22.81 -10.63
N THR A 22 19.79 23.97 -10.87
CA THR A 22 18.40 24.22 -10.47
C THR A 22 17.44 23.30 -11.22
N LEU A 23 17.58 23.15 -12.54
CA LEU A 23 16.76 22.23 -13.34
C LEU A 23 16.92 20.78 -12.86
N ALA A 24 18.15 20.34 -12.61
CA ALA A 24 18.42 19.01 -12.06
C ALA A 24 17.75 18.81 -10.69
N THR A 25 17.78 19.82 -9.82
CA THR A 25 17.11 19.79 -8.51
C THR A 25 15.59 19.66 -8.63
N VAL A 26 14.98 20.36 -9.59
CA VAL A 26 13.54 20.25 -9.87
C VAL A 26 13.20 18.84 -10.35
N ILE A 27 13.94 18.29 -11.31
CA ILE A 27 13.73 16.94 -11.84
C ILE A 27 13.86 15.89 -10.73
N ALA A 28 14.92 15.98 -9.91
CA ALA A 28 15.13 15.08 -8.78
C ALA A 28 13.98 15.15 -7.77
N SER A 29 13.50 16.36 -7.47
CA SER A 29 12.35 16.56 -6.57
C SER A 29 11.08 15.92 -7.12
N GLN A 30 10.81 16.06 -8.42
CA GLN A 30 9.66 15.41 -9.06
C GLN A 30 9.75 13.89 -9.00
N ALA A 31 10.93 13.32 -9.29
CA ALA A 31 11.14 11.88 -9.21
C ALA A 31 10.87 11.32 -7.80
N VAL A 32 11.31 12.02 -6.75
CA VAL A 32 11.06 11.63 -5.34
C VAL A 32 9.57 11.70 -5.00
N ILE A 33 8.86 12.76 -5.42
CA ILE A 33 7.42 12.91 -5.17
C ILE A 33 6.62 11.80 -5.85
N SER A 34 6.90 11.53 -7.13
CA SER A 34 6.26 10.43 -7.87
C SER A 34 6.60 9.06 -7.26
N GLY A 35 7.84 8.85 -6.83
CA GLY A 35 8.26 7.65 -6.11
C GLY A 35 7.48 7.44 -4.81
N ALA A 36 7.27 8.50 -4.04
CA ALA A 36 6.49 8.45 -2.80
C ALA A 36 5.02 8.08 -3.06
N PHE A 37 4.40 8.57 -4.14
CA PHE A 37 3.04 8.15 -4.53
C PHE A 37 2.97 6.65 -4.84
N SER A 38 3.94 6.13 -5.60
CA SER A 38 4.01 4.71 -5.96
C SER A 38 4.19 3.82 -4.73
N VAL A 39 5.18 4.11 -3.87
CA VAL A 39 5.42 3.33 -2.65
C VAL A 39 4.22 3.39 -1.70
N THR A 40 3.58 4.55 -1.56
CA THR A 40 2.36 4.65 -0.74
C THR A 40 1.21 3.83 -1.31
N GLN A 41 1.03 3.81 -2.63
CA GLN A 41 0.01 2.98 -3.26
C GLN A 41 0.29 1.48 -3.06
N GLN A 42 1.56 1.06 -3.19
CA GLN A 42 1.97 -0.32 -2.92
C GLN A 42 1.68 -0.70 -1.45
N ALA A 43 2.00 0.17 -0.50
CA ALA A 43 1.67 -0.01 0.91
C ALA A 43 0.15 -0.10 1.14
N ALA A 44 -0.67 0.68 0.42
CA ALA A 44 -2.13 0.63 0.51
C ALA A 44 -2.68 -0.72 0.03
N ARG A 45 -2.13 -1.26 -1.06
CA ARG A 45 -2.49 -2.58 -1.61
C ARG A 45 -2.11 -3.71 -0.67
N LEU A 46 -0.94 -3.64 -0.03
CA LEU A 46 -0.50 -4.58 1.01
C LEU A 46 -1.22 -4.40 2.36
N GLY A 47 -2.03 -3.34 2.47
CA GLY A 47 -2.85 -3.07 3.62
C GLY A 47 -2.18 -2.39 4.81
N TYR A 48 -1.02 -1.78 4.59
CA TYR A 48 -0.31 -1.01 5.61
C TYR A 48 -0.85 0.42 5.81
N VAL A 49 -1.54 1.00 4.82
CA VAL A 49 -2.21 2.31 4.93
C VAL A 49 -3.68 2.23 4.52
N PRO A 50 -4.54 3.18 4.96
CA PRO A 50 -5.90 3.31 4.43
C PRO A 50 -5.89 3.45 2.91
N ARG A 51 -7.03 3.13 2.29
CA ARG A 51 -7.24 3.43 0.87
C ARG A 51 -7.26 4.95 0.72
N LEU A 52 -6.24 5.48 0.04
CA LEU A 52 -6.14 6.90 -0.29
C LEU A 52 -6.81 7.17 -1.63
N ARG A 53 -7.33 8.39 -1.81
CA ARG A 53 -7.81 8.84 -3.11
C ARG A 53 -6.63 8.91 -4.09
N VAL A 54 -6.69 8.08 -5.12
CA VAL A 54 -5.72 8.01 -6.20
C VAL A 54 -6.36 8.60 -7.45
N ILE A 55 -5.70 9.59 -8.06
CA ILE A 55 -6.09 10.15 -9.34
C ILE A 55 -5.09 9.61 -10.36
N HIS A 56 -5.58 8.86 -11.34
CA HIS A 56 -4.75 8.40 -12.46
C HIS A 56 -4.59 9.57 -13.43
N THR A 57 -3.35 10.01 -13.64
CA THR A 57 -3.04 11.17 -14.48
C THR A 57 -2.90 10.79 -15.95
N SER A 58 -2.64 9.50 -16.24
CA SER A 58 -2.62 8.94 -17.60
C SER A 58 -3.45 7.66 -17.68
N THR A 59 -4.11 7.48 -18.82
CA THR A 59 -4.85 6.26 -19.19
C THR A 59 -3.95 5.15 -19.69
N GLU A 60 -2.73 5.47 -20.13
CA GLU A 60 -1.78 4.53 -20.74
C GLU A 60 -0.69 4.09 -19.74
N GLU A 61 -0.25 5.00 -18.86
CA GLU A 61 0.85 4.76 -17.94
C GLU A 61 0.36 4.55 -16.51
N ARG A 62 0.32 3.28 -16.08
CA ARG A 62 -0.12 2.88 -14.74
C ARG A 62 0.70 3.54 -13.61
N GLY A 63 1.91 3.98 -13.90
CA GLY A 63 2.80 4.66 -12.96
C GLY A 63 2.50 6.16 -12.74
N GLN A 64 1.70 6.79 -13.62
CA GLN A 64 1.36 8.21 -13.48
C GLN A 64 0.17 8.39 -12.54
N ILE A 65 0.51 8.50 -11.25
CA ILE A 65 -0.46 8.53 -10.17
C ILE A 65 -0.26 9.79 -9.35
N TYR A 66 -1.34 10.53 -9.12
CA TYR A 66 -1.37 11.64 -8.17
C TYR A 66 -2.14 11.26 -6.91
N THR A 67 -1.52 11.43 -5.75
CA THR A 67 -2.13 11.19 -4.44
C THR A 67 -2.14 12.49 -3.63
N PRO A 68 -3.25 13.26 -3.62
CA PRO A 68 -3.30 14.60 -3.03
C PRO A 68 -2.87 14.63 -1.56
N PHE A 69 -3.31 13.63 -0.76
CA PHE A 69 -2.97 13.54 0.65
C PHE A 69 -1.46 13.44 0.87
N VAL A 70 -0.79 12.55 0.12
CA VAL A 70 0.67 12.37 0.21
C VAL A 70 1.39 13.64 -0.21
N ASN A 71 0.91 14.32 -1.26
CA ASN A 71 1.52 15.57 -1.73
C ASN A 71 1.50 16.65 -0.65
N TRP A 72 0.37 16.85 0.03
CA TRP A 72 0.24 17.81 1.12
C TRP A 72 1.09 17.44 2.34
N VAL A 73 1.16 16.15 2.69
CA VAL A 73 2.02 15.66 3.78
C VAL A 73 3.50 15.89 3.45
N LEU A 74 3.93 15.59 2.22
CA LEU A 74 5.30 15.85 1.78
C LEU A 74 5.63 17.34 1.81
N LEU A 75 4.72 18.19 1.31
CA LEU A 75 4.90 19.64 1.36
C LEU A 75 5.08 20.14 2.80
N ALA A 76 4.20 19.72 3.71
CA ALA A 76 4.29 20.09 5.12
C ALA A 76 5.59 19.60 5.76
N ALA A 77 6.02 18.36 5.45
CA ALA A 77 7.26 17.80 5.94
C ALA A 77 8.49 18.56 5.42
N VAL A 78 8.53 18.90 4.13
CA VAL A 78 9.62 19.69 3.53
C VAL A 78 9.68 21.08 4.14
N VAL A 79 8.55 21.78 4.30
CA VAL A 79 8.49 23.09 4.95
C VAL A 79 8.99 23.01 6.39
N ALA A 80 8.54 22.02 7.16
CA ALA A 80 8.99 21.80 8.53
C ALA A 80 10.50 21.52 8.62
N LEU A 81 11.03 20.69 7.71
CA LEU A 81 12.46 20.39 7.59
C LEU A 81 13.29 21.64 7.30
N VAL A 82 12.88 22.45 6.32
CA VAL A 82 13.58 23.68 5.94
C VAL A 82 13.61 24.67 7.11
N ILE A 83 12.48 24.88 7.79
CA ILE A 83 12.37 25.78 8.95
C ILE A 83 13.15 25.26 10.16
N GLY A 84 13.12 23.94 10.40
CA GLY A 84 13.76 23.30 11.55
C GLY A 84 15.29 23.22 11.42
N PHE A 85 15.80 22.83 10.25
CA PHE A 85 17.25 22.63 10.06
C PHE A 85 17.97 23.93 9.71
N ARG A 86 17.34 24.87 8.99
CA ARG A 86 17.89 26.19 8.60
C ARG A 86 19.25 26.20 7.88
N SER A 87 19.90 25.05 7.71
CA SER A 87 21.24 24.87 7.16
C SER A 87 21.30 23.58 6.36
N SER A 88 21.76 23.69 5.11
CA SER A 88 21.90 22.57 4.18
C SER A 88 22.88 21.50 4.66
N ALA A 89 23.89 21.87 5.45
CA ALA A 89 24.88 20.91 5.97
C ALA A 89 24.26 19.91 6.95
N ARG A 90 23.41 20.37 7.87
CA ARG A 90 22.68 19.49 8.80
C ARG A 90 21.66 18.62 8.08
N LEU A 91 21.03 19.15 7.03
CA LEU A 91 20.09 18.41 6.20
C LEU A 91 20.78 17.27 5.44
N ALA A 92 21.99 17.52 4.92
CA ALA A 92 22.79 16.52 4.22
C ALA A 92 23.21 15.35 5.14
N ALA A 93 23.56 15.64 6.40
CA ALA A 93 23.87 14.61 7.38
C ALA A 93 22.65 13.70 7.67
N ALA A 94 21.46 14.28 7.81
CA ALA A 94 20.22 13.53 8.00
C ALA A 94 19.87 12.64 6.80
N TYR A 95 19.96 13.17 5.57
CA TYR A 95 19.66 12.42 4.36
C TYR A 95 20.57 11.19 4.18
N GLY A 96 21.88 11.35 4.43
CA GLY A 96 22.85 10.26 4.28
C GLY A 96 22.56 9.04 5.16
N LEU A 97 22.05 9.25 6.39
CA LEU A 97 21.68 8.15 7.27
C LEU A 97 20.47 7.36 6.75
N ALA A 98 19.46 8.05 6.20
CA ALA A 98 18.29 7.42 5.62
C ALA A 98 18.63 6.58 4.39
N ASP A 99 19.51 7.13 3.52
CA ASP A 99 19.94 6.45 2.30
C ASP A 99 20.76 5.20 2.61
N ILE A 100 21.72 5.28 3.53
CA ILE A 100 22.50 4.12 3.98
C ILE A 100 21.61 3.06 4.62
N GLY A 101 20.60 3.46 5.40
CA GLY A 101 19.61 2.53 5.94
C GLY A 101 18.84 1.79 4.84
N THR A 102 18.45 2.49 3.78
CA THR A 102 17.77 1.91 2.62
C THR A 102 18.67 0.94 1.85
N ILE A 103 19.93 1.31 1.64
CA ILE A 103 20.95 0.45 1.03
C ILE A 103 21.18 -0.80 1.89
N ALA A 104 21.25 -0.65 3.21
CA ALA A 104 21.44 -1.76 4.13
C ALA A 104 20.29 -2.77 4.08
N VAL A 105 19.05 -2.28 4.18
CA VAL A 105 17.85 -3.14 4.11
C VAL A 105 17.72 -3.80 2.74
N SER A 106 17.92 -3.06 1.64
CA SER A 106 17.81 -3.62 0.29
C SER A 106 18.89 -4.67 0.01
N THR A 107 20.13 -4.43 0.43
CA THR A 107 21.23 -5.40 0.33
C THR A 107 20.91 -6.69 1.10
N LEU A 108 20.42 -6.56 2.34
CA LEU A 108 20.04 -7.71 3.16
C LEU A 108 18.90 -8.51 2.52
N LEU A 109 17.84 -7.83 2.07
CA LEU A 109 16.69 -8.46 1.42
C LEU A 109 17.08 -9.14 0.11
N PHE A 110 17.99 -8.54 -0.67
CA PHE A 110 18.49 -9.13 -1.91
C PHE A 110 19.18 -10.48 -1.65
N PHE A 111 20.13 -10.53 -0.71
CA PHE A 111 20.82 -11.79 -0.40
C PHE A 111 19.91 -12.81 0.29
N ALA A 112 18.99 -12.37 1.15
CA ALA A 112 17.98 -13.25 1.74
C ALA A 112 17.07 -13.87 0.65
N LEU A 113 16.66 -13.09 -0.34
CA LEU A 113 15.87 -13.56 -1.48
C LEU A 113 16.67 -14.55 -2.34
N MET A 114 17.93 -14.25 -2.64
CA MET A 114 18.80 -15.16 -3.41
C MET A 114 19.03 -16.49 -2.71
N TRP A 115 19.17 -16.46 -1.38
CA TRP A 115 19.25 -17.66 -0.55
C TRP A 115 17.94 -18.46 -0.59
N ALA A 116 16.80 -17.80 -0.39
CA ALA A 116 15.49 -18.44 -0.34
C ALA A 116 15.06 -19.03 -1.69
N ARG A 117 15.39 -18.37 -2.81
CA ARG A 117 15.04 -18.84 -4.17
C ARG A 117 16.03 -19.87 -4.72
N GLY A 118 17.16 -20.09 -4.05
CA GLY A 118 18.16 -21.09 -4.46
C GLY A 118 18.78 -20.85 -5.84
N GLN A 119 18.66 -19.65 -6.40
CA GLN A 119 19.12 -19.35 -7.76
C GLN A 119 20.64 -19.37 -7.89
N TRP A 120 21.36 -19.07 -6.80
CA TRP A 120 22.82 -19.00 -6.78
C TRP A 120 23.39 -20.06 -5.83
N PRO A 121 24.56 -20.65 -6.16
CA PRO A 121 25.22 -21.56 -5.24
C PRO A 121 25.60 -20.82 -3.95
N ARG A 122 25.36 -21.44 -2.80
CA ARG A 122 25.46 -20.81 -1.46
C ARG A 122 26.80 -20.11 -1.22
N TRP A 123 27.89 -20.65 -1.74
CA TRP A 123 29.22 -20.04 -1.59
C TRP A 123 29.32 -18.65 -2.26
N ARG A 124 28.67 -18.42 -3.41
CA ARG A 124 28.66 -17.10 -4.07
C ARG A 124 27.88 -16.10 -3.24
N ILE A 125 26.74 -16.52 -2.70
CA ILE A 125 25.92 -15.69 -1.81
C ILE A 125 26.73 -15.32 -0.57
N LEU A 126 27.46 -16.26 0.03
CA LEU A 126 28.27 -15.99 1.21
C LEU A 126 29.44 -15.05 0.92
N ILE A 127 30.21 -15.26 -0.15
CA ILE A 127 31.37 -14.41 -0.47
C ILE A 127 30.92 -13.00 -0.86
N VAL A 128 30.00 -12.90 -1.84
CA VAL A 128 29.54 -11.59 -2.34
C VAL A 128 28.72 -10.89 -1.26
N GLY A 129 27.86 -11.63 -0.56
CA GLY A 129 27.08 -11.13 0.56
C GLY A 129 27.97 -10.59 1.68
N ALA A 130 29.00 -11.34 2.09
CA ALA A 130 29.94 -10.86 3.10
C ALA A 130 30.63 -9.56 2.67
N LEU A 131 31.16 -9.49 1.43
CA LEU A 131 31.81 -8.30 0.91
C LEU A 131 30.91 -7.07 0.96
N PHE A 132 29.69 -7.17 0.41
CA PHE A 132 28.75 -6.06 0.37
C PHE A 132 28.24 -5.69 1.77
N LEU A 133 27.90 -6.66 2.60
CA LEU A 133 27.39 -6.40 3.94
C LEU A 133 28.46 -5.81 4.85
N THR A 134 29.74 -6.18 4.70
CA THR A 134 30.86 -5.54 5.40
C THR A 134 31.01 -4.08 4.98
N LEU A 135 30.92 -3.78 3.68
CA LEU A 135 30.98 -2.40 3.19
C LEU A 135 29.82 -1.57 3.76
N VAL A 136 28.60 -2.10 3.66
CA VAL A 136 27.40 -1.48 4.22
C VAL A 136 27.55 -1.24 5.72
N LEU A 137 28.03 -2.23 6.48
CA LEU A 137 28.23 -2.10 7.92
C LEU A 137 29.27 -1.02 8.24
N ALA A 138 30.36 -0.94 7.48
CA ALA A 138 31.35 0.12 7.62
C ALA A 138 30.72 1.52 7.40
N PHE A 139 29.87 1.68 6.38
CA PHE A 139 29.13 2.92 6.15
C PHE A 139 28.14 3.25 7.27
N VAL A 140 27.40 2.25 7.78
CA VAL A 140 26.47 2.44 8.92
C VAL A 140 27.23 2.90 10.16
N VAL A 141 28.34 2.25 10.50
CA VAL A 141 29.20 2.61 11.64
C VAL A 141 29.75 4.02 11.45
N ALA A 142 30.30 4.34 10.28
CA ALA A 142 30.83 5.66 9.98
C ALA A 142 29.78 6.79 10.08
N ASN A 143 28.52 6.50 9.77
CA ASN A 143 27.44 7.49 9.84
C ASN A 143 26.69 7.49 11.18
N THR A 144 27.00 6.56 12.09
CA THR A 144 26.42 6.55 13.45
C THR A 144 26.80 7.81 14.24
N VAL A 145 28.02 8.32 14.04
CA VAL A 145 28.48 9.57 14.68
C VAL A 145 27.62 10.78 14.26
N LYS A 146 27.10 10.78 13.01
CA LYS A 146 26.24 11.85 12.48
C LYS A 146 24.81 11.83 13.02
N ILE A 147 24.42 10.81 13.79
CA ILE A 147 23.10 10.75 14.43
C ILE A 147 22.91 11.97 15.35
N ALA A 148 23.94 12.32 16.12
CA ALA A 148 23.93 13.49 17.00
C ALA A 148 23.82 14.83 16.23
N GLU A 149 24.29 14.88 14.98
CA GLU A 149 24.34 16.09 14.14
C GLU A 149 23.06 16.31 13.30
N GLY A 150 22.05 15.46 13.47
CA GLY A 150 20.75 15.55 12.78
C GLY A 150 20.24 14.23 12.19
N GLY A 151 21.06 13.17 12.20
CA GLY A 151 20.64 11.84 11.75
C GLY A 151 19.55 11.19 12.61
N TRP A 152 19.33 11.67 13.84
CA TRP A 152 18.21 11.20 14.67
C TRP A 152 16.84 11.42 14.01
N LEU A 153 16.68 12.47 13.19
CA LEU A 153 15.38 12.80 12.61
C LEU A 153 14.84 11.70 11.66
N PRO A 154 15.57 11.25 10.62
CA PRO A 154 15.10 10.15 9.78
C PRO A 154 14.77 8.88 10.56
N VAL A 155 15.55 8.57 11.61
CA VAL A 155 15.28 7.43 12.49
C VAL A 155 13.97 7.61 13.24
N THR A 156 13.72 8.80 13.80
CA THR A 156 12.44 9.11 14.45
C THR A 156 11.27 9.02 13.48
N ILE A 157 11.40 9.58 12.27
CA ILE A 157 10.37 9.49 11.23
C ILE A 157 10.11 8.02 10.88
N ALA A 158 11.18 7.21 10.72
CA ALA A 158 11.05 5.79 10.44
C ALA A 158 10.31 5.04 11.56
N ILE A 159 10.64 5.29 12.83
CA ILE A 159 9.96 4.67 13.99
C ILE A 159 8.49 5.06 14.03
N VAL A 160 8.16 6.35 13.86
CA VAL A 160 6.78 6.84 13.89
C VAL A 160 5.98 6.24 12.74
N LEU A 161 6.48 6.30 11.51
CA LEU A 161 5.80 5.72 10.35
C LEU A 161 5.65 4.21 10.50
N PHE A 162 6.70 3.49 10.91
CA PHE A 162 6.63 2.05 11.13
C PHE A 162 5.57 1.69 12.18
N SER A 163 5.50 2.43 13.27
CA SER A 163 4.49 2.25 14.32
C SER A 163 3.08 2.50 13.80
N LEU A 164 2.87 3.56 13.01
CA LEU A 164 1.57 3.86 12.39
C LEU A 164 1.14 2.76 11.41
N LEU A 165 2.05 2.33 10.52
CA LEU A 165 1.79 1.30 9.51
C LEU A 165 1.47 -0.06 10.15
N THR A 166 2.23 -0.45 11.17
CA THR A 166 2.01 -1.71 11.89
C THR A 166 0.74 -1.68 12.72
N THR A 167 0.46 -0.56 13.40
CA THR A 167 -0.78 -0.36 14.15
C THR A 167 -2.00 -0.42 13.23
N TRP A 168 -1.94 0.26 12.07
CA TRP A 168 -3.02 0.22 11.08
C TRP A 168 -3.27 -1.19 10.55
N ARG A 169 -2.19 -1.90 10.18
CA ARG A 169 -2.28 -3.29 9.70
C ARG A 169 -2.90 -4.19 10.78
N ARG A 170 -2.47 -4.07 12.03
CA ARG A 170 -3.02 -4.85 13.14
C ARG A 170 -4.49 -4.52 13.39
N GLY A 171 -4.86 -3.25 13.40
CA GLY A 171 -6.25 -2.82 13.55
C GLY A 171 -7.14 -3.34 12.43
N ARG A 172 -6.65 -3.35 11.19
CA ARG A 172 -7.36 -3.96 10.06
C ARG A 172 -7.54 -5.46 10.25
N GLN A 173 -6.49 -6.17 10.64
CA GLN A 173 -6.55 -7.61 10.89
C GLN A 173 -7.61 -7.94 11.96
N LEU A 174 -7.59 -7.25 13.10
CA LEU A 174 -8.57 -7.45 14.17
C LEU A 174 -10.01 -7.15 13.70
N ARG A 175 -10.19 -6.13 12.86
CA ARG A 175 -11.51 -5.81 12.28
C ARG A 175 -11.98 -6.87 11.30
N ASP A 176 -11.10 -7.38 10.46
CA ASP A 176 -11.43 -8.41 9.48
C ASP A 176 -11.72 -9.76 10.18
N GLU A 177 -10.96 -10.12 11.22
CA GLU A 177 -11.22 -11.29 12.09
C GLU A 177 -12.60 -11.18 12.74
N ARG A 178 -12.88 -10.09 13.45
CA ARG A 178 -14.18 -9.89 14.13
C ARG A 178 -15.35 -9.82 13.17
N ARG A 179 -15.14 -9.25 11.98
CA ARG A 179 -16.14 -9.25 10.92
C ARG A 179 -16.42 -10.67 10.41
N SER A 180 -15.38 -11.48 10.19
CA SER A 180 -15.54 -12.87 9.75
C SER A 180 -16.33 -13.70 10.77
N GLU A 181 -16.11 -13.47 12.07
CA GLU A 181 -16.88 -14.12 13.14
C GLU A 181 -18.37 -13.77 13.08
N LEU A 182 -18.69 -12.48 12.85
CA LEU A 182 -20.07 -12.01 12.75
C LEU A 182 -20.78 -12.45 11.45
N GLU A 183 -20.04 -12.56 10.34
CA GLU A 183 -20.59 -13.06 9.07
C GLU A 183 -20.94 -14.55 9.15
N GLY A 184 -20.13 -15.34 9.84
CA GLY A 184 -20.35 -16.79 10.00
C GLY A 184 -20.39 -17.55 8.67
N ASP A 185 -20.73 -18.84 8.73
CA ASP A 185 -20.91 -19.66 7.54
C ASP A 185 -22.26 -19.38 6.86
N LEU A 186 -22.23 -19.25 5.54
CA LEU A 186 -23.42 -18.97 4.74
C LEU A 186 -24.39 -20.15 4.74
N LYS A 187 -23.90 -21.39 4.68
CA LYS A 187 -24.76 -22.57 4.63
C LYS A 187 -25.45 -22.77 5.98
N GLU A 188 -24.74 -22.62 7.09
CA GLU A 188 -25.33 -22.65 8.44
C GLU A 188 -26.41 -21.58 8.59
N PHE A 189 -26.17 -20.37 8.09
CA PHE A 189 -27.17 -19.30 8.13
C PHE A 189 -28.42 -19.67 7.32
N VAL A 190 -28.27 -20.18 6.09
CA VAL A 190 -29.39 -20.61 5.24
C VAL A 190 -30.16 -21.78 5.85
N VAL A 191 -29.48 -22.77 6.42
CA VAL A 191 -30.12 -23.87 7.15
C VAL A 191 -30.94 -23.34 8.32
N GLY A 192 -30.38 -22.40 9.11
CA GLY A 192 -31.11 -21.76 10.20
C GLY A 192 -32.36 -20.99 9.75
N LEU A 193 -32.34 -20.38 8.56
CA LEU A 193 -33.54 -19.74 7.98
C LEU A 193 -34.65 -20.75 7.65
N ARG A 194 -34.28 -21.96 7.20
CA ARG A 194 -35.23 -23.04 6.87
C ARG A 194 -35.81 -23.69 8.12
N ASP A 195 -34.97 -23.96 9.11
CA ASP A 195 -35.40 -24.61 10.35
C ASP A 195 -36.22 -23.64 11.23
N GLY A 196 -35.94 -22.33 11.14
CA GLY A 196 -36.68 -21.25 11.81
C GLY A 196 -37.81 -20.63 10.99
N ALA A 197 -38.25 -21.27 9.89
CA ALA A 197 -39.08 -20.70 8.83
C ALA A 197 -40.45 -20.12 9.24
N SER A 198 -40.87 -20.23 10.50
CA SER A 198 -42.09 -19.56 10.99
C SER A 198 -41.93 -18.05 11.21
N THR A 199 -40.70 -17.52 11.27
CA THR A 199 -40.47 -16.11 11.68
C THR A 199 -40.02 -15.20 10.53
N VAL A 200 -39.39 -15.73 9.48
CA VAL A 200 -38.82 -14.91 8.40
C VAL A 200 -39.76 -14.88 7.19
N GLN A 201 -40.36 -13.72 6.91
CA GLN A 201 -41.25 -13.56 5.75
C GLN A 201 -40.46 -13.39 4.45
N ARG A 202 -40.91 -14.09 3.39
CA ARG A 202 -40.40 -13.88 2.03
C ARG A 202 -41.19 -12.76 1.36
N VAL A 203 -40.53 -11.65 1.06
CA VAL A 203 -41.14 -10.49 0.41
C VAL A 203 -40.88 -10.52 -1.10
N PRO A 204 -41.85 -10.10 -1.94
CA PRO A 204 -41.66 -10.06 -3.39
C PRO A 204 -40.50 -9.15 -3.80
N GLY A 205 -39.74 -9.57 -4.82
CA GLY A 205 -38.68 -8.76 -5.43
C GLY A 205 -37.27 -9.34 -5.28
N CYS A 206 -36.28 -8.53 -5.60
CA CYS A 206 -34.86 -8.91 -5.61
C CYS A 206 -34.03 -7.99 -4.70
N ALA A 207 -33.31 -8.56 -3.73
CA ALA A 207 -32.33 -7.84 -2.92
C ALA A 207 -30.90 -8.18 -3.34
N VAL A 208 -30.02 -7.18 -3.35
CA VAL A 208 -28.59 -7.38 -3.65
C VAL A 208 -27.78 -7.02 -2.41
N PHE A 209 -27.06 -8.01 -1.85
CA PHE A 209 -26.16 -7.81 -0.71
C PHE A 209 -24.70 -7.95 -1.14
N LEU A 210 -23.87 -6.96 -0.82
CA LEU A 210 -22.44 -7.03 -1.12
C LEU A 210 -21.73 -8.05 -0.22
N SER A 211 -21.09 -9.05 -0.83
CA SER A 211 -20.27 -10.05 -0.17
C SER A 211 -18.78 -9.87 -0.50
N ARG A 212 -17.89 -10.20 0.44
CA ARG A 212 -16.42 -10.13 0.24
C ARG A 212 -15.78 -11.46 -0.15
N GLY A 213 -16.55 -12.53 -0.27
CA GLY A 213 -16.04 -13.84 -0.68
C GLY A 213 -17.11 -14.92 -0.64
N GLU A 214 -16.75 -16.08 -1.17
CA GLU A 214 -17.60 -17.27 -1.19
C GLU A 214 -17.77 -17.84 0.23
N GLY A 215 -18.98 -18.35 0.52
CA GLY A 215 -19.26 -19.13 1.74
C GLY A 215 -19.53 -18.34 3.03
N ARG A 216 -19.57 -17.00 3.01
CA ARG A 216 -19.95 -16.19 4.18
C ARG A 216 -21.25 -15.43 3.99
N ALA A 217 -22.09 -15.35 5.03
CA ALA A 217 -23.33 -14.59 4.99
C ALA A 217 -23.04 -13.09 5.18
N PRO A 218 -23.45 -12.21 4.24
CA PRO A 218 -23.21 -10.77 4.42
C PRO A 218 -23.87 -10.22 5.67
N LEU A 219 -23.15 -9.40 6.43
CA LEU A 219 -23.68 -8.76 7.64
C LEU A 219 -24.98 -7.99 7.40
N ALA A 220 -25.10 -7.33 6.25
CA ALA A 220 -26.31 -6.60 5.89
C ALA A 220 -27.52 -7.53 5.71
N MET A 221 -27.31 -8.72 5.16
CA MET A 221 -28.36 -9.74 5.02
C MET A 221 -28.77 -10.29 6.39
N ARG A 222 -27.78 -10.67 7.22
CA ARG A 222 -28.02 -11.13 8.60
C ARG A 222 -28.78 -10.09 9.41
N ALA A 223 -28.32 -8.84 9.42
CA ALA A 223 -28.97 -7.74 10.12
C ALA A 223 -30.38 -7.48 9.60
N ASN A 224 -30.61 -7.55 8.28
CA ASN A 224 -31.94 -7.40 7.71
C ASN A 224 -32.91 -8.49 8.18
N VAL A 225 -32.47 -9.75 8.20
CA VAL A 225 -33.29 -10.85 8.72
C VAL A 225 -33.53 -10.69 10.23
N GLU A 226 -32.51 -10.31 10.99
CA GLU A 226 -32.60 -10.17 12.45
C GLU A 226 -33.55 -9.05 12.87
N HIS A 227 -33.51 -7.90 12.20
CA HIS A 227 -34.29 -6.72 12.59
C HIS A 227 -35.65 -6.63 11.89
N ASN A 228 -35.71 -6.98 10.60
CA ASN A 228 -36.93 -6.83 9.80
C ASN A 228 -37.69 -8.15 9.66
N HIS A 229 -37.11 -9.28 10.09
CA HIS A 229 -37.71 -10.60 9.94
C HIS A 229 -38.19 -10.88 8.51
N ALA A 230 -37.46 -10.35 7.52
CA ALA A 230 -37.84 -10.42 6.12
C ALA A 230 -36.63 -10.72 5.22
N LEU A 231 -36.85 -11.46 4.15
CA LEU A 231 -35.89 -11.73 3.09
C LEU A 231 -36.60 -11.70 1.73
N HIS A 232 -35.92 -11.25 0.68
CA HIS A 232 -36.57 -11.19 -0.63
C HIS A 232 -36.63 -12.56 -1.29
N GLU A 233 -37.63 -12.79 -2.15
CA GLU A 233 -37.79 -14.01 -2.94
C GLU A 233 -36.56 -14.33 -3.78
N SER A 234 -35.92 -13.32 -4.35
CA SER A 234 -34.61 -13.42 -4.99
C SER A 234 -33.58 -12.62 -4.19
N THR A 235 -32.51 -13.26 -3.77
CA THR A 235 -31.41 -12.62 -3.05
C THR A 235 -30.10 -12.89 -3.79
N VAL A 236 -29.44 -11.82 -4.23
CA VAL A 236 -28.15 -11.88 -4.91
C VAL A 236 -27.06 -11.45 -3.95
N LEU A 237 -26.14 -12.35 -3.66
CA LEU A 237 -24.88 -12.01 -3.01
C LEU A 237 -23.94 -11.52 -4.11
N LEU A 238 -23.45 -10.29 -4.05
CA LEU A 238 -22.60 -9.69 -5.07
C LEU A 238 -21.18 -9.48 -4.54
N THR A 239 -20.20 -10.14 -5.13
CA THR A 239 -18.77 -9.93 -4.84
C THR A 239 -18.11 -9.15 -5.97
N LEU A 240 -17.43 -8.06 -5.63
CA LEU A 240 -16.71 -7.23 -6.59
C LEU A 240 -15.22 -7.51 -6.52
N GLU A 241 -14.63 -7.97 -7.62
CA GLU A 241 -13.20 -8.19 -7.76
C GLU A 241 -12.60 -7.15 -8.72
N THR A 242 -11.64 -6.36 -8.25
CA THR A 242 -10.93 -5.41 -9.13
C THR A 242 -9.75 -6.11 -9.79
N THR A 243 -9.78 -6.17 -11.11
CA THR A 243 -8.74 -6.76 -11.94
C THR A 243 -7.53 -5.83 -12.10
N SER A 244 -6.40 -6.41 -12.50
CA SER A 244 -5.19 -5.65 -12.76
C SER A 244 -5.16 -5.00 -14.16
N SER A 245 -6.19 -5.20 -14.99
CA SER A 245 -6.32 -4.56 -16.31
C SER A 245 -7.22 -3.31 -16.23
N PRO A 246 -7.04 -2.33 -17.12
CA PRO A 246 -7.87 -1.12 -17.16
C PRO A 246 -9.33 -1.43 -17.49
N ARG A 247 -9.59 -2.47 -18.29
CA ARG A 247 -10.92 -3.00 -18.59
C ARG A 247 -10.88 -4.51 -18.40
N SER A 248 -11.94 -5.07 -17.83
CA SER A 248 -12.15 -6.53 -17.79
C SER A 248 -12.77 -7.01 -19.10
N ASP A 249 -12.40 -8.22 -19.52
CA ASP A 249 -12.98 -8.91 -20.67
C ASP A 249 -14.50 -9.08 -20.46
N PRO A 250 -15.36 -8.69 -21.42
CA PRO A 250 -16.81 -8.86 -21.31
C PRO A 250 -17.26 -10.25 -20.84
N ASP A 251 -16.56 -11.31 -21.24
CA ASP A 251 -16.98 -12.69 -20.99
C ASP A 251 -16.55 -13.21 -19.60
N GLU A 252 -15.54 -12.60 -18.98
CA GLU A 252 -15.08 -12.93 -17.63
C GLU A 252 -15.61 -11.99 -16.54
N ARG A 253 -16.47 -11.03 -16.92
CA ARG A 253 -16.99 -9.99 -16.03
C ARG A 253 -17.92 -10.49 -14.96
N ILE A 254 -18.68 -11.57 -15.21
CA ILE A 254 -19.71 -12.05 -14.30
C ILE A 254 -19.64 -13.57 -14.24
N SER A 255 -19.42 -14.11 -13.05
CA SER A 255 -19.62 -15.53 -12.77
C SER A 255 -20.73 -15.70 -11.75
N VAL A 256 -21.67 -16.59 -12.05
CA VAL A 256 -22.77 -16.93 -11.14
C VAL A 256 -22.51 -18.32 -10.60
N ALA A 257 -22.44 -18.43 -9.27
CA ALA A 257 -22.37 -19.68 -8.54
C ALA A 257 -23.70 -19.90 -7.82
N ASP A 258 -24.27 -21.08 -8.04
CA ASP A 258 -25.35 -21.58 -7.20
C ASP A 258 -24.73 -22.13 -5.91
N LEU A 259 -25.32 -21.76 -4.77
CA LEU A 259 -24.84 -22.13 -3.44
C LEU A 259 -25.23 -23.57 -3.04
N GLY A 260 -25.94 -24.28 -3.93
CA GLY A 260 -26.30 -25.69 -3.77
C GLY A 260 -27.66 -25.93 -3.11
N PHE A 261 -28.47 -24.87 -2.97
CA PHE A 261 -29.84 -24.94 -2.49
C PHE A 261 -30.76 -24.43 -3.60
N SER A 262 -31.47 -25.35 -4.28
CA SER A 262 -32.27 -25.01 -5.45
C SER A 262 -33.57 -24.25 -5.14
N ASP A 263 -33.97 -24.18 -3.86
CA ASP A 263 -35.26 -23.67 -3.38
C ASP A 263 -35.17 -22.42 -2.48
N ASP A 264 -33.97 -21.94 -2.17
CA ASP A 264 -33.77 -20.83 -1.22
C ASP A 264 -33.79 -19.43 -1.85
N GLY A 265 -33.76 -19.35 -3.19
CA GLY A 265 -33.72 -18.11 -3.96
C GLY A 265 -32.46 -17.28 -3.73
N ILE A 266 -31.35 -17.86 -3.26
CA ILE A 266 -30.09 -17.17 -2.98
C ILE A 266 -29.05 -17.56 -4.04
N SER A 267 -28.50 -16.57 -4.73
CA SER A 267 -27.44 -16.78 -5.73
C SER A 267 -26.20 -15.98 -5.39
N HIS A 268 -25.01 -16.51 -5.67
CA HIS A 268 -23.76 -15.78 -5.50
C HIS A 268 -23.21 -15.35 -6.87
N VAL A 269 -23.01 -14.05 -7.04
CA VAL A 269 -22.53 -13.43 -8.26
C VAL A 269 -21.20 -12.75 -7.98
N THR A 270 -20.17 -13.10 -8.73
CA THR A 270 -18.88 -12.43 -8.69
C THR A 270 -18.73 -11.58 -9.94
N ALA A 271 -18.56 -10.27 -9.76
CA ALA A 271 -18.34 -9.32 -10.83
C ALA A 271 -16.89 -8.79 -10.85
N ARG A 272 -16.20 -8.95 -11.98
CA ARG A 272 -14.82 -8.52 -12.19
C ARG A 272 -14.76 -7.17 -12.91
N LEU A 273 -14.24 -6.15 -12.23
CA LEU A 273 -14.18 -4.77 -12.70
C LEU A 273 -12.73 -4.39 -13.08
N GLY A 274 -12.57 -3.60 -14.13
CA GLY A 274 -11.30 -2.91 -14.41
C GLY A 274 -11.01 -1.83 -13.36
N TYR A 275 -9.77 -1.33 -13.30
CA TYR A 275 -9.44 -0.22 -12.40
C TYR A 275 -9.83 1.18 -12.97
N LEU A 276 -10.40 1.23 -14.18
CA LEU A 276 -10.97 2.40 -14.84
C LEU A 276 -12.47 2.20 -15.11
#